data_AF-A0A917M5L3-F1
#
_entry.id   AF-A0A917M5L3-F1
#
_cell.length_a   1.000
_cell.length_b   1.000
_cell.length_c   1.000
_cell.angle_alpha   90.00
_cell.angle_beta   90.00
_cell.angle_gamma   90.00
#
_symmetry.space_group_name_H-M   'P 1'
#
loop_
_entity.id
_entity.type
_entity.pdbx_description
1 polymer ?
#
loop_
_entity_poly.entity_id
_entity_poly.type
_entity_poly.pdbx_seq_one_letter_code
_entity_poly.pdbx_strand_id
1 'polypeptide(L)'
;MEAEDTKMITQEEFATVSELFRKAYPYFVHEIERVEEERGKLNDFQLMLAVSRAKESLAIVNWDYRKMINMVFDGYVDIYKELGRKEADEWAIVTFGCSRYIKRTDGFATVAEEAKQVEYDEESLRILLNELSLQMEAKEAELLHLYEEFNRLQRIAETLKTKPPVSDPPPDGEEAVQQQEEKDDESAKDDH
;
A
#
# COMPACT_ATOMS: atom_id res chain seq x y z
N MET A 1 -44.83 -3.09 4.97
CA MET A 1 -44.36 -4.02 3.93
C MET A 1 -44.05 -3.17 2.72
N GLU A 2 -42.78 -2.81 2.57
CA GLU A 2 -42.31 -2.24 1.31
C GLU A 2 -42.11 -3.44 0.37
N ALA A 3 -42.60 -3.34 -0.86
CA ALA A 3 -42.28 -4.32 -1.87
C ALA A 3 -40.85 -4.02 -2.33
N GLU A 4 -39.92 -4.96 -2.12
CA GLU A 4 -38.59 -4.84 -2.69
C GLU A 4 -38.72 -4.86 -4.21
N ASP A 5 -38.49 -3.70 -4.81
CA ASP A 5 -38.68 -3.45 -6.24
C ASP A 5 -37.60 -4.22 -7.01
N THR A 6 -37.91 -5.49 -7.28
CA THR A 6 -37.06 -6.50 -7.92
C THR A 6 -37.04 -6.26 -9.43
N LYS A 7 -36.66 -5.03 -9.79
CA LYS A 7 -36.35 -4.59 -11.15
C LYS A 7 -35.30 -5.53 -11.73
N MET A 8 -35.74 -6.42 -12.60
CA MET A 8 -34.87 -7.29 -13.39
C MET A 8 -33.86 -6.41 -14.13
N ILE A 9 -32.59 -6.51 -13.75
CA ILE A 9 -31.50 -5.76 -14.40
C ILE A 9 -31.45 -6.20 -15.86
N THR A 10 -31.62 -5.24 -16.77
CA THR A 10 -31.57 -5.54 -18.21
C THR A 10 -30.15 -5.89 -18.64
N GLN A 11 -30.00 -6.62 -19.76
CA GLN A 11 -28.67 -6.97 -20.28
C GLN A 11 -27.82 -5.73 -20.62
N GLU A 12 -28.45 -4.63 -21.03
CA GLU A 12 -27.80 -3.35 -21.31
C GLU A 12 -27.33 -2.64 -20.01
N GLU A 13 -28.15 -2.66 -18.95
CA GLU A 13 -27.74 -2.16 -17.64
C GLU A 13 -26.60 -2.99 -17.05
N PHE A 14 -26.66 -4.32 -17.15
CA PHE A 14 -25.59 -5.21 -16.70
C PHE A 14 -24.28 -4.97 -17.47
N ALA A 15 -24.34 -4.85 -18.80
CA ALA A 15 -23.17 -4.55 -19.63
C ALA A 15 -22.55 -3.18 -19.26
N THR A 16 -23.38 -2.15 -19.07
CA THR A 16 -22.94 -0.81 -18.64
C THR A 16 -22.25 -0.85 -17.28
N VAL A 17 -22.81 -1.58 -16.31
CA VAL A 17 -22.23 -1.73 -14.97
C VAL A 17 -20.94 -2.57 -15.01
N SER A 18 -20.88 -3.59 -15.88
CA SER A 18 -19.67 -4.39 -16.11
C SER A 18 -18.53 -3.53 -16.65
N GLU A 19 -18.80 -2.66 -17.63
CA GLU A 19 -17.81 -1.70 -18.12
C GLU A 19 -17.33 -0.71 -17.05
N LEU A 20 -18.25 -0.16 -16.26
CA LEU A 20 -17.91 0.75 -15.16
C LEU A 20 -17.04 0.05 -14.10
N PHE A 21 -17.35 -1.20 -13.77
CA PHE A 21 -16.53 -2.00 -12.84
C PHE A 21 -15.15 -2.30 -13.45
N ARG A 22 -15.09 -2.77 -14.70
CA ARG A 22 -13.83 -3.06 -15.42
C ARG A 22 -12.90 -1.84 -15.51
N LYS A 23 -13.44 -0.61 -15.56
CA LYS A 23 -12.67 0.64 -15.59
C LYS A 23 -12.14 1.07 -14.21
N ALA A 24 -12.87 0.79 -13.12
CA ALA A 24 -12.43 1.10 -11.76
C ALA A 24 -11.58 -0.02 -11.11
N TYR A 25 -11.72 -1.26 -11.56
CA TYR A 25 -11.10 -2.44 -10.95
C TYR A 25 -9.56 -2.37 -10.85
N PRO A 26 -8.79 -1.86 -11.85
CA PRO A 26 -7.33 -1.71 -11.70
C PRO A 26 -6.95 -0.77 -10.55
N TYR A 27 -7.61 0.38 -10.42
CA TYR A 27 -7.39 1.33 -9.31
C TYR A 27 -7.76 0.70 -7.95
N PHE A 28 -8.82 -0.10 -7.91
CA PHE A 28 -9.28 -0.80 -6.71
C PHE A 28 -8.29 -1.85 -6.24
N VAL A 29 -7.86 -2.75 -7.14
CA VAL A 29 -6.88 -3.80 -6.82
C VAL A 29 -5.56 -3.18 -6.41
N HIS A 30 -5.07 -2.16 -7.13
CA HIS A 30 -3.82 -1.49 -6.79
C HIS A 30 -3.83 -0.88 -5.37
N GLU A 31 -4.94 -0.25 -4.96
CA GLU A 31 -5.07 0.29 -3.60
C GLU A 31 -5.21 -0.82 -2.54
N ILE A 32 -5.78 -1.98 -2.88
CA ILE A 32 -5.73 -3.17 -2.02
C ILE A 32 -4.28 -3.67 -1.89
N GLU A 33 -3.53 -3.83 -3.00
CA GLU A 33 -2.13 -4.28 -2.99
C GLU A 33 -1.25 -3.39 -2.12
N ARG A 34 -1.31 -2.09 -2.36
CA ARG A 34 -0.51 -1.09 -1.65
C ARG A 34 -0.72 -1.17 -0.13
N VAL A 35 -1.93 -1.49 0.32
CA VAL A 35 -2.27 -1.62 1.74
C VAL A 35 -1.99 -3.03 2.30
N GLU A 36 -2.15 -4.09 1.50
CA GLU A 36 -1.77 -5.46 1.90
C GLU A 36 -0.26 -5.62 2.04
N GLU A 37 0.54 -4.99 1.19
CA GLU A 37 2.01 -5.05 1.25
C GLU A 37 2.56 -4.19 2.42
N GLU A 38 1.90 -3.08 2.78
CA GLU A 38 2.22 -2.34 4.01
C GLU A 38 1.81 -3.07 5.30
N ARG A 39 0.64 -3.77 5.34
CA ARG A 39 -0.05 -4.11 6.61
C ARG A 39 -0.72 -5.50 6.69
N GLY A 40 -0.77 -6.27 5.61
CA GLY A 40 -1.57 -7.49 5.51
C GLY A 40 -3.08 -7.24 5.26
N LYS A 41 -3.90 -8.28 5.42
CA LYS A 41 -5.33 -8.30 5.02
C LYS A 41 -6.09 -7.06 5.52
N LEU A 42 -6.80 -6.38 4.61
CA LEU A 42 -7.53 -5.15 4.90
C LEU A 42 -8.70 -5.41 5.86
N ASN A 43 -8.91 -4.47 6.78
CA ASN A 43 -10.14 -4.32 7.54
C ASN A 43 -11.24 -3.67 6.69
N ASP A 44 -12.50 -3.83 7.09
CA ASP A 44 -13.69 -3.33 6.40
C ASP A 44 -13.62 -1.83 6.04
N PHE A 45 -13.14 -0.99 6.97
CA PHE A 45 -12.93 0.44 6.71
C PHE A 45 -11.91 0.72 5.58
N GLN A 46 -10.86 -0.10 5.47
CA GLN A 46 -9.84 0.05 4.42
C GLN A 46 -10.38 -0.43 3.06
N LEU A 47 -11.18 -1.50 3.04
CA LEU A 47 -11.90 -1.95 1.84
C LEU A 47 -12.86 -0.86 1.35
N MET A 48 -13.69 -0.30 2.24
CA MET A 48 -14.62 0.78 1.89
C MET A 48 -13.90 2.06 1.42
N LEU A 49 -12.72 2.36 1.96
CA LEU A 49 -11.87 3.46 1.48
C LEU A 49 -11.30 3.18 0.08
N ALA A 50 -10.84 1.95 -0.19
CA ALA A 50 -10.39 1.54 -1.51
C ALA A 50 -11.52 1.57 -2.54
N VAL A 51 -12.73 1.11 -2.18
CA VAL A 51 -13.96 1.24 -2.99
C VAL A 51 -14.27 2.71 -3.30
N SER A 52 -14.14 3.62 -2.31
CA SER A 52 -14.33 5.06 -2.53
C SER A 52 -13.35 5.61 -3.56
N ARG A 53 -12.05 5.35 -3.36
CA ARG A 53 -10.97 5.81 -4.26
C ARG A 53 -11.12 5.27 -5.67
N ALA A 54 -11.45 3.99 -5.83
CA ALA A 54 -11.73 3.39 -7.13
C ALA A 54 -12.92 4.07 -7.84
N LYS A 55 -13.96 4.44 -7.10
CA LYS A 55 -15.15 5.12 -7.64
C LYS A 55 -14.92 6.60 -7.96
N GLU A 56 -13.89 7.25 -7.42
CA GLU A 56 -13.49 8.61 -7.82
C GLU A 56 -13.01 8.65 -9.29
N SER A 57 -12.56 7.52 -9.85
CA SER A 57 -12.27 7.39 -11.30
C SER A 57 -13.53 7.34 -12.19
N LEU A 58 -14.73 7.13 -11.62
CA LEU A 58 -15.95 6.88 -12.39
C LEU A 58 -16.90 8.10 -12.41
N ALA A 59 -17.00 8.73 -13.58
CA ALA A 59 -17.93 9.82 -13.86
C ALA A 59 -19.41 9.36 -14.02
N ILE A 60 -19.96 8.65 -13.03
CA ILE A 60 -21.31 8.08 -13.10
C ILE A 60 -22.37 9.18 -12.87
N VAL A 61 -23.12 9.53 -13.91
CA VAL A 61 -24.21 10.53 -13.83
C VAL A 61 -25.53 9.93 -13.31
N ASN A 62 -25.89 8.71 -13.73
CA ASN A 62 -27.16 8.08 -13.37
C ASN A 62 -27.14 7.47 -11.95
N TRP A 63 -28.19 7.72 -11.17
CA TRP A 63 -28.37 7.14 -9.83
C TRP A 63 -28.51 5.61 -9.84
N ASP A 64 -29.23 5.04 -10.81
CA ASP A 64 -29.41 3.59 -10.91
C ASP A 64 -28.08 2.86 -11.14
N TYR A 65 -27.21 3.42 -11.99
CA TYR A 65 -25.85 2.89 -12.19
C TYR A 65 -24.96 3.09 -10.95
N ARG A 66 -25.16 4.15 -10.15
CA ARG A 66 -24.50 4.28 -8.84
C ARG A 66 -24.97 3.22 -7.83
N LYS A 67 -26.25 2.84 -7.84
CA LYS A 67 -26.76 1.76 -6.99
C LYS A 67 -26.20 0.40 -7.45
N MET A 68 -26.22 0.12 -8.76
CA MET A 68 -25.73 -1.15 -9.30
C MET A 68 -24.22 -1.33 -9.14
N ILE A 69 -23.40 -0.30 -9.37
CA ILE A 69 -21.95 -0.42 -9.15
C ILE A 69 -21.61 -0.63 -7.67
N ASN A 70 -22.36 -0.03 -6.74
CA ASN A 70 -22.19 -0.29 -5.31
C ASN A 70 -22.41 -1.78 -5.03
N MET A 71 -23.53 -2.37 -5.47
CA MET A 71 -23.81 -3.80 -5.25
C MET A 71 -22.72 -4.74 -5.82
N VAL A 72 -22.01 -4.34 -6.88
CA VAL A 72 -20.85 -5.08 -7.39
C VAL A 72 -19.62 -4.94 -6.49
N PHE A 73 -19.32 -3.73 -5.99
CA PHE A 73 -18.24 -3.54 -5.02
C PHE A 73 -18.54 -4.19 -3.66
N ASP A 74 -19.78 -4.11 -3.18
CA ASP A 74 -20.25 -4.75 -1.95
C ASP A 74 -20.08 -6.28 -2.07
N GLY A 75 -20.51 -6.86 -3.21
CA GLY A 75 -20.32 -8.28 -3.52
C GLY A 75 -18.85 -8.72 -3.57
N TYR A 76 -17.95 -7.90 -4.14
CA TYR A 76 -16.50 -8.17 -4.06
C TYR A 76 -16.02 -8.18 -2.60
N VAL A 77 -16.41 -7.16 -1.84
CA VAL A 77 -15.97 -6.94 -0.45
C VAL A 77 -16.41 -8.09 0.46
N ASP A 78 -17.60 -8.64 0.26
CA ASP A 78 -18.08 -9.78 1.03
C ASP A 78 -17.33 -11.08 0.67
N ILE A 79 -17.04 -11.34 -0.61
CA ILE A 79 -16.19 -12.49 -1.02
C ILE A 79 -14.75 -12.32 -0.47
N TYR A 80 -14.21 -11.09 -0.46
CA TYR A 80 -12.90 -10.77 0.13
C TYR A 80 -12.87 -11.04 1.64
N LYS A 81 -13.95 -10.70 2.35
CA LYS A 81 -14.09 -10.97 3.79
C LYS A 81 -14.10 -12.47 4.06
N GLU A 82 -15.01 -13.21 3.42
CA GLU A 82 -15.28 -14.62 3.68
C GLU A 82 -14.18 -15.57 3.19
N LEU A 83 -13.84 -15.49 1.90
CA LEU A 83 -12.92 -16.43 1.25
C LEU A 83 -11.50 -15.86 1.17
N GLY A 84 -11.40 -14.57 0.80
CA GLY A 84 -10.14 -13.88 0.64
C GLY A 84 -10.00 -13.17 -0.70
N ARG A 85 -8.92 -12.39 -0.82
CA ARG A 85 -8.61 -11.63 -2.03
C ARG A 85 -8.48 -12.51 -3.28
N LYS A 86 -7.90 -13.71 -3.13
CA LYS A 86 -7.59 -14.55 -4.28
C LYS A 86 -8.86 -14.90 -5.05
N GLU A 87 -9.92 -15.24 -4.32
CA GLU A 87 -11.25 -15.66 -4.76
C GLU A 87 -12.14 -14.46 -5.15
N ALA A 88 -12.05 -13.33 -4.45
CA ALA A 88 -12.79 -12.11 -4.80
C ALA A 88 -12.38 -11.54 -6.17
N ASP A 89 -11.07 -11.50 -6.44
CA ASP A 89 -10.53 -11.16 -7.75
C ASP A 89 -10.89 -12.21 -8.83
N GLU A 90 -10.91 -13.50 -8.49
CA GLU A 90 -11.29 -14.56 -9.43
C GLU A 90 -12.74 -14.40 -9.88
N TRP A 91 -13.63 -14.11 -8.92
CA TRP A 91 -15.01 -13.72 -9.21
C TRP A 91 -15.09 -12.46 -10.09
N ALA A 92 -14.23 -11.47 -9.88
CA ALA A 92 -14.18 -10.26 -10.71
C ALA A 92 -13.74 -10.57 -12.16
N ILE A 93 -12.71 -11.41 -12.36
CA ILE A 93 -12.31 -11.89 -13.70
C ILE A 93 -13.50 -12.62 -14.37
N VAL A 94 -14.04 -13.64 -13.70
CA VAL A 94 -15.01 -14.58 -14.29
C VAL A 94 -16.36 -13.91 -14.56
N THR A 95 -16.79 -12.98 -13.71
CA THR A 95 -18.11 -12.34 -13.82
C THR A 95 -18.12 -11.11 -14.74
N PHE A 96 -17.04 -10.33 -14.78
CA PHE A 96 -17.00 -9.03 -15.47
C PHE A 96 -15.89 -8.89 -16.52
N GLY A 97 -15.08 -9.92 -16.74
CA GLY A 97 -13.95 -9.85 -17.68
C GLY A 97 -12.85 -8.89 -17.22
N CYS A 98 -12.69 -8.69 -15.90
CA CYS A 98 -11.63 -7.86 -15.36
C CYS A 98 -10.25 -8.46 -15.67
N SER A 99 -9.37 -7.66 -16.28
CA SER A 99 -7.94 -7.97 -16.31
C SER A 99 -7.40 -7.91 -14.88
N ARG A 100 -6.65 -8.94 -14.47
CA ARG A 100 -6.09 -9.02 -13.12
C ARG A 100 -4.60 -8.67 -13.07
N TYR A 101 -3.81 -9.08 -14.07
CA TYR A 101 -2.37 -8.79 -14.17
C TYR A 101 -1.83 -8.95 -15.61
N ILE A 102 -1.02 -7.98 -16.05
CA ILE A 102 0.29 -8.34 -16.64
C ILE A 102 1.16 -8.89 -15.50
N LYS A 103 1.77 -10.07 -15.69
CA LYS A 103 2.55 -10.79 -14.68
C LYS A 103 3.48 -9.86 -13.87
N ARG A 104 3.45 -9.97 -12.53
CA ARG A 104 4.60 -9.59 -11.69
C ARG A 104 5.84 -10.28 -12.25
N THR A 105 6.86 -9.54 -12.66
CA THR A 105 8.07 -10.06 -13.31
C THR A 105 9.10 -10.63 -12.32
N ASP A 106 8.61 -11.27 -11.25
CA ASP A 106 9.39 -11.68 -10.08
C ASP A 106 9.94 -13.10 -10.24
N GLY A 107 10.55 -13.36 -11.42
CA GLY A 107 11.26 -14.60 -11.74
C GLY A 107 10.42 -15.74 -12.32
N PHE A 108 10.84 -16.24 -13.49
CA PHE A 108 10.56 -17.60 -13.98
C PHE A 108 9.09 -18.08 -14.05
N ALA A 109 8.21 -17.30 -14.68
CA ALA A 109 6.93 -17.79 -15.20
C ALA A 109 6.90 -17.79 -16.74
N THR A 110 7.34 -18.89 -17.36
CA THR A 110 7.12 -19.12 -18.80
C THR A 110 5.64 -19.23 -19.11
N VAL A 111 5.12 -18.32 -19.94
CA VAL A 111 3.89 -18.55 -20.70
C VAL A 111 4.26 -18.23 -22.15
N ALA A 112 4.84 -19.23 -22.81
CA ALA A 112 4.49 -19.47 -24.20
C ALA A 112 3.12 -20.18 -24.20
N GLU A 113 2.42 -20.14 -25.34
CA GLU A 113 1.05 -20.67 -25.52
C GLU A 113 -0.01 -19.84 -24.75
N GLU A 114 -0.98 -19.17 -25.38
CA GLU A 114 -1.28 -19.03 -26.81
C GLU A 114 -1.13 -17.57 -27.28
N ALA A 115 -0.27 -17.32 -28.26
CA ALA A 115 -0.28 -16.07 -29.03
C ALA A 115 -1.40 -16.09 -30.10
N LYS A 116 -2.66 -16.27 -29.66
CA LYS A 116 -3.77 -15.74 -30.48
C LYS A 116 -3.56 -14.24 -30.58
N GLN A 117 -3.68 -13.68 -31.78
CA GLN A 117 -3.81 -12.24 -31.95
C GLN A 117 -5.20 -11.85 -31.42
N VAL A 118 -5.27 -11.59 -30.11
CA VAL A 118 -6.39 -10.89 -29.51
C VAL A 118 -6.36 -9.48 -30.09
N GLU A 119 -7.32 -9.19 -30.97
CA GLU A 119 -7.54 -7.86 -31.50
C GLU A 119 -8.13 -7.00 -30.37
N TYR A 120 -7.24 -6.44 -29.55
CA TYR A 120 -7.61 -5.57 -28.44
C TYR A 120 -8.33 -4.33 -28.99
N ASP A 121 -9.56 -4.11 -28.54
CA ASP A 121 -10.29 -2.89 -28.82
C ASP A 121 -9.60 -1.67 -28.16
N GLU A 122 -9.87 -0.47 -28.69
CA GLU A 122 -9.22 0.77 -28.27
C GLU A 122 -9.46 1.10 -26.78
N GLU A 123 -10.61 0.72 -26.21
CA GLU A 123 -10.93 0.93 -24.79
C GLU A 123 -10.14 -0.06 -23.91
N SER A 124 -10.05 -1.33 -24.31
CA SER A 124 -9.21 -2.34 -23.67
C SER A 124 -7.71 -1.99 -23.73
N LEU A 125 -7.23 -1.45 -24.85
CA LEU A 125 -5.87 -0.90 -24.93
C LEU A 125 -5.67 0.30 -23.99
N ARG A 126 -6.64 1.21 -23.88
CA ARG A 126 -6.54 2.36 -22.97
C ARG A 126 -6.59 1.95 -21.49
N ILE A 127 -7.37 0.92 -21.15
CA ILE A 127 -7.35 0.32 -19.80
C ILE A 127 -5.97 -0.27 -19.50
N LEU A 128 -5.40 -1.06 -20.42
CA LEU A 128 -4.08 -1.68 -20.25
C LEU A 128 -2.95 -0.63 -20.13
N LEU A 129 -3.02 0.47 -20.90
CA LEU A 129 -2.06 1.57 -20.83
C LEU A 129 -2.17 2.35 -19.52
N ASN A 130 -3.39 2.61 -19.03
CA ASN A 130 -3.60 3.24 -17.72
C ASN A 130 -3.09 2.34 -16.57
N GLU A 131 -3.36 1.03 -16.63
CA GLU A 131 -2.88 0.04 -15.67
C GLU A 131 -1.34 -0.02 -15.64
N LEU A 132 -0.70 -0.01 -16.81
CA LEU A 132 0.76 0.04 -16.92
C LEU A 132 1.35 1.36 -16.39
N SER A 133 0.67 2.49 -16.60
CA SER A 133 1.11 3.80 -16.09
C SER A 133 1.09 3.84 -14.56
N LEU A 134 0.06 3.29 -13.91
CA LEU A 134 0.00 3.14 -12.45
C LEU A 134 1.14 2.26 -11.92
N GLN A 135 1.46 1.16 -12.62
CA GLN A 135 2.61 0.31 -12.25
C GLN A 135 3.95 1.05 -12.40
N MET A 136 4.11 1.91 -13.42
CA MET A 136 5.29 2.76 -13.57
C MET A 136 5.41 3.78 -12.44
N GLU A 137 4.35 4.52 -12.12
CA GLU A 137 4.34 5.51 -11.02
C GLU A 137 4.69 4.85 -9.67
N ALA A 138 4.13 3.67 -9.38
CA ALA A 138 4.44 2.91 -8.18
C ALA A 138 5.91 2.45 -8.12
N LYS A 139 6.47 1.98 -9.25
CA LYS A 139 7.87 1.54 -9.32
C LYS A 139 8.87 2.70 -9.34
N GLU A 140 8.48 3.87 -9.84
CA GLU A 140 9.27 5.11 -9.73
C GLU A 140 9.31 5.59 -8.26
N ALA A 141 8.20 5.50 -7.52
CA ALA A 141 8.17 5.80 -6.09
C ALA A 141 9.04 4.84 -5.25
N GLU A 142 8.97 3.53 -5.53
CA GLU A 142 9.84 2.52 -4.90
C GLU A 142 11.33 2.79 -5.18
N LEU A 143 11.66 3.09 -6.45
CA LEU A 143 13.03 3.41 -6.87
C LEU A 143 13.56 4.69 -6.20
N LEU A 144 12.72 5.73 -6.05
CA LEU A 144 13.07 6.95 -5.33
C LEU A 144 13.38 6.67 -3.85
N HIS A 145 12.53 5.88 -3.17
CA HIS A 145 12.79 5.49 -1.78
C HIS A 145 14.11 4.72 -1.63
N LEU A 146 14.39 3.77 -2.54
CA LEU A 146 15.66 3.04 -2.56
C LEU A 146 16.87 3.95 -2.80
N TYR A 147 16.74 4.98 -3.64
CA TYR A 147 17.79 5.99 -3.81
C TYR A 147 17.99 6.85 -2.56
N GLU A 148 16.93 7.25 -1.86
CA GLU A 148 17.05 7.99 -0.59
C GLU A 148 17.74 7.17 0.49
N GLU A 149 17.36 5.89 0.65
CA GLU A 149 17.99 4.99 1.61
C GLU A 149 19.45 4.70 1.26
N PHE A 150 19.78 4.46 -0.03
CA PHE A 150 21.16 4.31 -0.48
C PHE A 150 22.01 5.54 -0.13
N ASN A 151 21.51 6.75 -0.44
CA ASN A 151 22.22 8.00 -0.12
C ASN A 151 22.40 8.20 1.40
N ARG A 152 21.40 7.83 2.20
CA ARG A 152 21.48 7.83 3.67
C ARG A 152 22.55 6.87 4.18
N LEU A 153 22.58 5.63 3.67
CA LEU A 153 23.58 4.62 4.04
C LEU A 153 25.00 5.03 3.61
N GLN A 154 25.15 5.65 2.44
CA GLN A 154 26.45 6.17 1.98
C GLN A 154 27.00 7.24 2.93
N ARG A 155 26.19 8.23 3.35
CA ARG A 155 26.60 9.26 4.33
C ARG A 155 26.99 8.66 5.69
N ILE A 156 26.31 7.60 6.11
CA ILE A 156 26.67 6.86 7.34
C ILE A 156 28.02 6.15 7.16
N ALA A 157 28.25 5.48 6.02
CA ALA A 157 29.53 4.82 5.73
C ALA A 157 30.70 5.82 5.59
N GLU A 158 30.46 7.02 5.05
CA GLU A 158 31.46 8.09 4.97
C GLU A 158 31.80 8.66 6.35
N THR A 159 30.80 9.00 7.17
CA THR A 159 31.04 9.51 8.53
C THR A 159 31.75 8.49 9.43
N LEU A 160 31.42 7.19 9.30
CA LEU A 160 32.13 6.11 9.98
C LEU A 160 33.61 6.01 9.55
N LYS A 161 33.93 6.19 8.27
CA LYS A 161 35.33 6.23 7.80
C LYS A 161 36.13 7.43 8.33
N THR A 162 35.46 8.55 8.64
CA THR A 162 36.12 9.76 9.16
C THR A 162 36.33 9.77 10.67
N LYS A 163 35.76 8.82 11.43
CA LYS A 163 35.87 8.79 12.90
C LYS A 163 36.94 7.76 13.32
N PRO A 164 38.09 8.19 13.88
CA PRO A 164 39.12 7.25 14.32
C PRO A 164 38.64 6.41 15.52
N PRO A 165 39.18 5.20 15.73
CA PRO A 165 38.89 4.41 16.92
C PRO A 165 39.41 5.14 18.17
N VAL A 166 38.57 5.22 19.21
CA VAL A 166 39.01 5.65 20.54
C VAL A 166 39.76 4.47 21.16
N SER A 167 41.07 4.67 21.41
CA SER A 167 41.96 3.66 21.96
C SER A 167 42.24 3.92 23.44
N ASP A 168 41.44 3.30 24.30
CA ASP A 168 41.82 2.89 25.66
C ASP A 168 42.10 1.37 25.63
N PRO A 169 42.83 0.74 26.59
CA PRO A 169 43.10 1.16 27.98
C PRO A 169 44.57 0.85 28.43
N PRO A 170 44.87 0.51 29.71
CA PRO A 170 44.61 1.18 30.99
C PRO A 170 45.95 1.71 31.61
N PRO A 171 45.99 2.06 32.91
CA PRO A 171 46.66 1.11 33.83
C PRO A 171 45.90 0.85 35.14
N ASP A 172 46.23 -0.27 35.79
CA ASP A 172 45.67 -0.70 37.08
C ASP A 172 46.32 -0.03 38.31
N GLY A 173 45.55 0.05 39.41
CA GLY A 173 46.02 -0.10 40.79
C GLY A 173 46.78 1.06 41.46
N GLU A 174 46.18 1.63 42.52
CA GLU A 174 46.57 1.30 43.92
C GLU A 174 45.53 1.85 44.93
N GLU A 175 45.59 1.41 46.20
CA GLU A 175 44.53 1.60 47.20
C GLU A 175 44.82 2.67 48.28
N ALA A 176 43.86 3.60 48.44
CA ALA A 176 43.37 4.12 49.74
C ALA A 176 44.31 4.92 50.71
N VAL A 177 43.68 5.30 51.83
CA VAL A 177 44.26 5.76 53.13
C VAL A 177 44.60 7.26 53.35
N GLN A 178 43.54 8.02 53.70
CA GLN A 178 43.37 8.82 54.94
C GLN A 178 44.22 10.07 55.31
N GLN A 179 43.58 10.87 56.18
CA GLN A 179 44.08 11.93 57.10
C GLN A 179 44.53 13.26 56.47
N GLN A 180 44.12 14.48 56.89
CA GLN A 180 43.48 15.08 58.09
C GLN A 180 44.44 15.90 58.97
N GLU A 181 44.36 17.23 58.87
CA GLU A 181 44.67 18.25 59.89
C GLU A 181 43.98 19.57 59.41
N GLU A 182 43.13 20.23 60.21
CA GLU A 182 43.43 21.30 61.20
C GLU A 182 43.78 22.68 60.54
N LYS A 183 43.30 23.87 61.00
CA LYS A 183 42.40 24.23 62.13
C LYS A 183 41.95 25.72 62.06
N ASP A 184 41.01 26.11 62.94
CA ASP A 184 40.83 27.43 63.60
C ASP A 184 40.60 28.71 62.75
N ASP A 185 40.10 29.85 63.26
CA ASP A 185 39.01 30.24 64.21
C ASP A 185 38.82 31.80 64.03
N GLU A 186 37.92 32.60 64.60
CA GLU A 186 36.81 32.52 65.58
C GLU A 186 35.79 33.65 65.23
N SER A 187 34.66 33.73 65.95
CA SER A 187 33.78 34.92 66.10
C SER A 187 32.87 35.30 64.90
N ALA A 188 31.71 35.95 65.07
CA ALA A 188 30.85 36.09 66.25
C ALA A 188 29.41 36.45 65.83
N LYS A 189 28.50 36.37 66.80
CA LYS A 189 27.14 36.94 66.78
C LYS A 189 27.22 38.49 66.81
N ASP A 190 26.23 39.29 66.41
CA ASP A 190 24.87 39.43 66.98
C ASP A 190 23.98 40.29 66.04
N ASP A 191 22.67 40.30 66.33
CA ASP A 191 21.64 41.34 66.11
C ASP A 191 21.81 42.43 65.03
N HIS A 192 20.84 42.53 64.12
CA HIS A 192 19.69 43.43 64.37
C HIS A 192 18.39 43.02 63.65
#